data_AF-A0A0W0TC58-F1
#
_entry.id   AF-A0A0W0TC58-F1
#
_cell.length_a   1.000
_cell.length_b   1.000
_cell.length_c   1.000
_cell.angle_alpha   90.00
_cell.angle_beta   90.00
_cell.angle_gamma   90.00
#
_symmetry.space_group_name_H-M   'P 1'
#
loop_
_entity.id
_entity.type
_entity.pdbx_description
1 polymer ?
#
loop_
_entity_poly.entity_id
_entity_poly.type
_entity_poly.pdbx_seq_one_letter_code
_entity_poly.pdbx_strand_id
1 'polypeptide(L)'
;MIVAQHYLLLKSLHIFGVILFLGNIIVTAFWKTFADLSRDWRIISFSQRLVTYTDISFTAIGVLIIAFTGILMAKAYGNYWSIKWMAWGLSLFIASGLIWIIVLIPTQIILHRIANKFKNHTTIPEKYWTYEIIWIVFGIIATLLPFMNLYWMVFKPV
;
A
#
# COMPACT_ATOMS: atom_id res chain seq x y z
N MET A 1 -34.19 1.80 9.93
CA MET A 1 -33.97 1.88 8.47
C MET A 1 -32.78 2.78 8.10
N ILE A 2 -32.75 4.05 8.55
CA ILE A 2 -31.68 5.02 8.22
C ILE A 2 -30.28 4.58 8.71
N VAL A 3 -30.15 4.09 9.96
CA VAL A 3 -28.87 3.63 10.53
C VAL A 3 -28.25 2.47 9.73
N ALA A 4 -29.08 1.53 9.26
CA ALA A 4 -28.63 0.40 8.46
C ALA A 4 -28.12 0.83 7.08
N GLN A 5 -28.77 1.81 6.44
CA GLN A 5 -28.30 2.36 5.16
C GLN A 5 -26.97 3.08 5.29
N HIS A 6 -26.75 3.82 6.39
CA HIS A 6 -25.47 4.48 6.66
C HIS A 6 -24.34 3.47 6.85
N TYR A 7 -24.59 2.37 7.57
CA TYR A 7 -23.60 1.30 7.74
C TYR A 7 -23.25 0.64 6.40
N LEU A 8 -24.24 0.32 5.56
CA LEU A 8 -24.00 -0.28 4.25
C LEU A 8 -23.21 0.66 3.32
N LEU A 9 -23.51 1.96 3.32
CA LEU A 9 -22.74 2.95 2.56
C LEU A 9 -21.28 3.01 3.02
N LEU A 10 -21.04 3.09 4.32
CA LEU A 10 -19.68 3.07 4.88
C LEU A 10 -18.94 1.79 4.53
N LYS A 11 -19.61 0.63 4.59
CA LYS A 11 -19.03 -0.66 4.20
C LYS A 11 -18.68 -0.71 2.72
N SER A 12 -19.53 -0.17 1.85
CA SER A 12 -19.25 -0.09 0.41
C SER A 12 -18.04 0.80 0.13
N LEU A 13 -17.96 1.98 0.76
CA LEU A 13 -16.80 2.85 0.65
C LEU A 13 -15.53 2.19 1.20
N HIS A 14 -15.63 1.46 2.31
CA HIS A 14 -14.52 0.71 2.89
C HIS A 14 -13.97 -0.32 1.91
N ILE A 15 -14.85 -1.15 1.32
CA ILE A 15 -14.47 -2.15 0.32
C ILE A 15 -13.88 -1.49 -0.93
N PHE A 16 -14.42 -0.37 -1.37
CA PHE A 16 -13.85 0.40 -2.47
C PHE A 16 -12.41 0.87 -2.14
N GLY A 17 -12.17 1.39 -0.94
CA GLY A 17 -10.83 1.73 -0.47
C GLY A 17 -9.89 0.51 -0.46
N VAL A 18 -10.37 -0.66 -0.02
CA VAL A 18 -9.61 -1.92 -0.06
C VAL A 18 -9.24 -2.31 -1.50
N ILE A 19 -10.17 -2.19 -2.45
CA ILE A 19 -9.93 -2.49 -3.87
C ILE A 19 -8.84 -1.58 -4.43
N LEU A 20 -8.92 -0.26 -4.18
CA LEU A 20 -7.90 0.68 -4.63
C LEU A 20 -6.52 0.37 -4.02
N PHE A 21 -6.49 0.17 -2.70
CA PHE A 21 -5.25 -0.05 -1.95
C PHE A 21 -4.59 -1.39 -2.31
N LEU A 22 -5.27 -2.52 -2.09
CA LEU A 22 -4.71 -3.84 -2.37
C LEU A 22 -4.46 -4.06 -3.86
N GLY A 23 -5.36 -3.57 -4.71
CA GLY A 23 -5.20 -3.64 -6.15
C GLY A 23 -3.92 -2.94 -6.59
N ASN A 24 -3.69 -1.70 -6.14
CA ASN A 24 -2.52 -0.95 -6.53
C ASN A 24 -1.21 -1.56 -6.02
N ILE A 25 -1.12 -1.96 -4.75
CA ILE A 25 0.16 -2.46 -4.21
C ILE A 25 0.58 -3.79 -4.87
N ILE A 26 -0.37 -4.67 -5.17
CA ILE A 26 -0.10 -5.96 -5.84
C ILE A 26 0.30 -5.73 -7.30
N VAL A 27 -0.50 -4.93 -8.03
CA VAL A 27 -0.25 -4.66 -9.46
C VAL A 27 1.05 -3.87 -9.63
N THR A 28 1.33 -2.91 -8.75
CA THR A 28 2.58 -2.13 -8.75
C THR A 28 3.80 -3.00 -8.58
N ALA A 29 3.82 -3.91 -7.61
CA ALA A 29 4.91 -4.86 -7.47
C ALA A 29 5.12 -5.69 -8.75
N PHE A 30 4.03 -6.15 -9.38
CA PHE A 30 4.09 -6.93 -10.61
C PHE A 30 4.72 -6.13 -11.76
N TRP A 31 4.10 -5.05 -12.21
CA TRP A 31 4.58 -4.34 -13.41
C TRP A 31 5.92 -3.65 -13.18
N LYS A 32 6.21 -3.19 -11.96
CA LYS A 32 7.50 -2.55 -11.62
C LYS A 32 8.66 -3.54 -11.70
N THR A 33 8.44 -4.78 -11.25
CA THR A 33 9.46 -5.84 -11.37
C THR A 33 9.81 -6.11 -12.83
N PHE A 34 8.81 -6.22 -13.71
CA PHE A 34 9.06 -6.40 -15.15
C PHE A 34 9.70 -5.17 -15.80
N ALA A 35 9.35 -3.96 -15.36
CA ALA A 35 10.00 -2.74 -15.82
C ALA A 35 11.50 -2.74 -15.47
N ASP A 36 11.88 -3.18 -14.27
CA ASP A 36 13.29 -3.30 -13.88
C ASP A 36 14.05 -4.41 -14.60
N LEU A 37 13.38 -5.54 -14.85
CA LEU A 37 13.96 -6.65 -15.63
C LEU A 37 14.31 -6.26 -17.06
N SER A 38 13.64 -5.24 -17.63
CA SER A 38 13.99 -4.72 -18.96
C SER A 38 15.43 -4.17 -19.04
N ARG A 39 16.00 -3.74 -17.92
CA ARG A 39 17.29 -3.02 -17.82
C ARG A 39 17.38 -1.77 -18.72
N ASP A 40 16.27 -1.33 -19.31
CA ASP A 40 16.20 -0.09 -20.10
C ASP A 40 15.97 1.09 -19.16
N TRP A 41 16.94 2.00 -19.09
CA TRP A 41 16.88 3.17 -18.24
C TRP A 41 15.66 4.07 -18.52
N ARG A 42 15.13 4.08 -19.75
CA ARG A 42 13.95 4.86 -20.14
C ARG A 42 12.69 4.27 -19.51
N ILE A 43 12.54 2.96 -19.60
CA ILE A 43 11.43 2.20 -19.02
C ILE A 43 11.49 2.33 -17.50
N ILE A 44 12.68 2.16 -16.91
CA ILE A 44 12.86 2.26 -15.47
C ILE A 44 12.59 3.68 -14.97
N SER A 45 13.10 4.72 -15.63
CA SER A 45 12.82 6.11 -15.25
C SER A 45 11.32 6.45 -15.33
N PHE A 46 10.64 5.97 -16.37
CA PHE A 46 9.18 6.10 -16.47
C PHE A 46 8.46 5.36 -15.34
N SER A 47 8.84 4.10 -15.11
CA SER A 47 8.25 3.24 -14.08
C SER A 47 8.35 3.87 -12.68
N GLN A 48 9.52 4.41 -12.31
CA GLN A 48 9.73 5.03 -11.01
C GLN A 48 8.82 6.24 -10.76
N ARG A 49 8.56 7.06 -11.78
CA ARG A 49 7.57 8.14 -11.67
C ARG A 49 6.15 7.60 -11.56
N LEU A 50 5.83 6.56 -12.33
CA LEU A 50 4.52 5.95 -12.31
C LEU A 50 4.19 5.37 -10.93
N VAL A 51 5.15 4.71 -10.26
CA VAL A 51 4.97 4.22 -8.88
C VAL A 51 4.54 5.36 -7.94
N THR A 52 5.17 6.54 -8.02
CA THR A 52 4.78 7.69 -7.18
C THR A 52 3.35 8.15 -7.47
N TYR A 53 2.96 8.24 -8.75
CA TYR A 53 1.62 8.68 -9.13
C TYR A 53 0.55 7.68 -8.71
N THR A 54 0.81 6.38 -8.89
CA THR A 54 -0.14 5.32 -8.55
C THR A 54 -0.27 5.18 -7.04
N ASP A 55 0.82 5.32 -6.27
CA ASP A 55 0.76 5.30 -4.82
C ASP A 55 -0.02 6.48 -4.24
N ILE A 56 0.13 7.69 -4.77
CA ILE A 56 -0.69 8.82 -4.32
C ILE A 56 -2.16 8.61 -4.70
N SER A 57 -2.42 8.25 -5.96
CA SER A 57 -3.79 8.16 -6.50
C SER A 57 -4.60 6.99 -5.93
N PHE A 58 -3.95 5.87 -5.59
CA PHE A 58 -4.64 4.65 -5.21
C PHE A 58 -4.26 4.16 -3.82
N THR A 59 -2.97 4.10 -3.48
CA THR A 59 -2.53 3.63 -2.15
C THR A 59 -2.94 4.61 -1.06
N ALA A 60 -2.53 5.88 -1.15
CA ALA A 60 -2.80 6.88 -0.12
C ALA A 60 -4.30 7.17 0.00
N ILE A 61 -5.00 7.37 -1.12
CA ILE A 61 -6.45 7.56 -1.13
C ILE A 61 -7.18 6.33 -0.57
N GLY A 62 -6.80 5.12 -1.01
CA GLY A 62 -7.37 3.87 -0.51
C GLY A 62 -7.19 3.71 1.00
N VAL A 63 -5.98 3.94 1.51
CA VAL A 63 -5.65 3.90 2.95
C VAL A 63 -6.50 4.89 3.74
N LEU A 64 -6.66 6.13 3.26
CA LEU A 64 -7.48 7.14 3.92
C LEU A 64 -8.96 6.72 3.98
N ILE A 65 -9.51 6.21 2.87
CA ILE A 65 -10.89 5.71 2.82
C ILE A 65 -11.06 4.54 3.79
N ILE A 66 -10.16 3.55 3.77
CA ILE A 66 -10.19 2.37 4.66
C ILE A 66 -10.16 2.82 6.13
N ALA A 67 -9.20 3.67 6.50
CA ALA A 67 -9.01 4.12 7.87
C ALA A 67 -10.25 4.86 8.39
N PHE A 68 -10.76 5.82 7.62
CA PHE A 68 -11.89 6.64 8.03
C PHE A 68 -13.17 5.81 8.15
N THR A 69 -13.52 5.06 7.10
CA THR A 69 -14.72 4.22 7.09
C THR A 69 -14.65 3.09 8.12
N GLY A 70 -13.47 2.48 8.30
CA GLY A 70 -13.23 1.42 9.27
C GLY A 70 -13.44 1.91 10.70
N ILE A 71 -12.85 3.06 11.07
CA ILE A 71 -13.04 3.67 12.40
C ILE A 71 -14.50 4.05 12.63
N LEU A 72 -15.17 4.64 11.64
CA LEU A 72 -16.59 5.00 11.75
C LEU A 72 -17.49 3.79 11.97
N MET A 73 -17.26 2.68 11.25
CA MET A 73 -17.99 1.43 11.48
C MET A 73 -17.63 0.80 12.83
N ALA A 74 -16.38 0.88 13.26
CA ALA A 74 -15.90 0.30 14.51
C ALA A 74 -16.52 0.95 15.76
N LYS A 75 -16.90 2.23 15.70
CA LYS A 75 -17.59 2.93 16.80
C LYS A 75 -18.89 2.25 17.24
N ALA A 76 -19.54 1.49 16.37
CA ALA A 76 -20.74 0.72 16.72
C ALA A 76 -20.47 -0.43 17.71
N TYR A 77 -19.19 -0.82 17.90
CA TYR A 77 -18.78 -1.94 18.75
C TYR A 77 -18.22 -1.50 20.11
N GLY A 78 -18.31 -0.22 20.46
CA GLY A 78 -17.74 0.30 21.71
C GLY A 78 -16.21 0.25 21.69
N ASN A 79 -15.59 -0.45 22.66
CA ASN A 79 -14.14 -0.61 22.70
C ASN A 79 -13.66 -1.67 21.68
N TYR A 80 -13.56 -1.30 20.41
CA TYR A 80 -13.15 -2.21 19.34
C TYR A 80 -11.73 -2.78 19.50
N TRP A 81 -10.89 -2.24 20.39
CA TRP A 81 -9.59 -2.83 20.71
C TRP A 81 -9.68 -4.06 21.63
N SER A 82 -10.78 -4.27 22.35
CA SER A 82 -11.00 -5.50 23.11
C SER A 82 -11.52 -6.65 22.25
N ILE A 83 -11.96 -6.35 21.02
CA ILE A 83 -12.45 -7.35 20.06
C ILE A 83 -11.26 -7.86 19.25
N LYS A 84 -10.88 -9.12 19.50
CA LYS A 84 -9.64 -9.73 18.99
C LYS A 84 -9.42 -9.53 17.48
N TRP A 85 -10.41 -9.83 16.65
CA TRP A 85 -10.26 -9.70 15.19
C TRP A 85 -10.15 -8.24 14.71
N MET A 86 -10.78 -7.30 15.42
CA MET A 86 -10.66 -5.87 15.12
C MET A 86 -9.29 -5.35 15.54
N ALA A 87 -8.83 -5.72 16.73
CA ALA A 87 -7.51 -5.35 17.24
C ALA A 87 -6.40 -5.83 16.31
N TRP A 88 -6.38 -7.12 15.96
CA TRP A 88 -5.39 -7.68 15.04
C TRP A 88 -5.43 -7.03 13.66
N GLY A 89 -6.64 -6.84 13.11
CA GLY A 89 -6.73 -6.25 11.79
C GLY A 89 -6.30 -4.77 11.75
N LEU A 90 -6.60 -4.00 12.79
CA LEU A 90 -6.12 -2.63 12.95
C LEU A 90 -4.61 -2.59 13.16
N SER A 91 -4.05 -3.47 13.98
CA SER A 91 -2.60 -3.59 14.19
C SER A 91 -1.84 -3.94 12.90
N LEU A 92 -2.33 -4.90 12.11
CA LEU A 92 -1.72 -5.28 10.83
C LEU A 92 -1.76 -4.13 9.82
N PHE A 93 -2.89 -3.41 9.77
CA PHE A 93 -3.05 -2.24 8.90
C PHE A 93 -2.11 -1.10 9.30
N ILE A 94 -2.02 -0.78 10.60
CA ILE A 94 -1.09 0.23 11.12
C ILE A 94 0.37 -0.17 10.85
N ALA A 95 0.74 -1.43 11.10
CA ALA A 95 2.09 -1.92 10.86
C ALA A 95 2.49 -1.78 9.38
N SER A 96 1.60 -2.13 8.44
CA SER A 96 1.80 -1.92 7.01
C SER A 96 2.00 -0.43 6.67
N GLY A 97 1.15 0.44 7.21
CA GLY A 97 1.26 1.89 7.03
C GLY A 97 2.57 2.46 7.58
N LEU A 98 3.05 1.98 8.72
CA LEU A 98 4.33 2.38 9.30
C LEU A 98 5.51 1.96 8.42
N ILE A 99 5.52 0.73 7.88
CA ILE A 99 6.54 0.29 6.93
C ILE A 99 6.53 1.20 5.69
N TRP A 100 5.34 1.52 5.18
CA TRP A 100 5.22 2.40 4.03
C TRP A 100 5.79 3.79 4.30
N ILE A 101 5.42 4.43 5.41
CA ILE A 101 5.88 5.79 5.75
C ILE A 101 7.38 5.83 6.09
N ILE A 102 7.87 4.85 6.86
CA ILE A 102 9.23 4.89 7.43
C ILE A 102 10.26 4.33 6.45
N VAL A 103 9.90 3.34 5.64
CA VAL A 103 10.84 2.63 4.77
C VAL A 103 10.57 2.89 3.29
N LEU A 104 9.34 2.68 2.83
CA LEU A 104 9.04 2.72 1.39
C LEU A 104 9.09 4.14 0.83
N ILE A 105 8.42 5.11 1.46
CA ILE A 105 8.42 6.51 0.99
C ILE A 105 9.84 7.08 0.89
N PRO A 106 10.71 6.98 1.93
CA PRO A 106 12.09 7.45 1.82
C PRO A 106 12.88 6.74 0.72
N THR A 107 12.71 5.42 0.59
CA THR A 107 13.36 4.62 -0.46
C THR A 107 12.90 5.06 -1.86
N GLN A 108 11.61 5.31 -2.05
CA GLN A 108 11.05 5.80 -3.31
C GLN A 108 11.59 7.18 -3.67
N ILE A 109 11.74 8.09 -2.70
CA ILE A 109 12.33 9.42 -2.93
C ILE A 109 13.79 9.27 -3.43
N ILE A 110 14.56 8.36 -2.85
CA ILE A 110 15.94 8.09 -3.27
C ILE A 110 15.97 7.49 -4.69
N LEU A 111 15.15 6.47 -4.96
CA LEU A 111 15.05 5.83 -6.27
C LEU A 111 14.65 6.84 -7.35
N HIS A 112 13.65 7.70 -7.08
CA HIS A 112 13.21 8.74 -7.99
C HIS A 112 14.34 9.74 -8.32
N ARG A 113 15.10 10.16 -7.29
CA ARG A 113 16.26 11.07 -7.48
C ARG A 113 17.36 10.42 -8.33
N ILE A 114 17.60 9.12 -8.16
CA ILE A 114 18.58 8.38 -8.97
C ILE A 114 18.07 8.25 -10.41
N ALA A 115 16.81 7.84 -10.60
CA ALA A 115 16.18 7.62 -11.90
C ALA A 115 16.06 8.88 -12.77
N ASN A 116 15.95 10.06 -12.15
CA ASN A 116 15.97 11.35 -12.87
C ASN A 116 17.35 11.68 -13.48
N LYS A 117 18.43 11.10 -12.96
CA LYS A 117 19.80 11.32 -13.45
C LYS A 117 20.21 10.37 -14.58
N PHE A 118 19.38 9.38 -14.91
CA PHE A 118 19.70 8.40 -15.96
C PHE A 118 19.96 9.02 -17.32
N LYS A 119 19.33 10.15 -17.66
CA LYS A 119 19.56 10.83 -18.95
C LYS A 119 21.02 11.21 -19.20
N ASN A 120 21.81 11.35 -18.14
CA ASN A 120 23.22 11.74 -18.21
C ASN A 120 24.17 10.52 -18.19
N HIS A 121 23.64 9.30 -18.05
CA HIS A 121 24.42 8.08 -17.92
C HIS A 121 23.89 7.01 -18.89
N THR A 122 24.78 6.40 -19.67
CA THR A 122 24.43 5.25 -20.51
C THR A 122 24.15 3.98 -19.69
N THR A 123 24.49 3.98 -18.39
CA THR A 123 24.37 2.83 -17.49
C THR A 123 23.60 3.18 -16.21
N ILE A 124 22.85 2.21 -15.68
CA ILE A 124 22.10 2.35 -14.43
C ILE A 124 23.08 2.14 -13.26
N PRO A 125 23.22 3.12 -12.33
CA PRO A 125 24.16 3.00 -11.22
C PRO A 125 23.82 1.83 -10.28
N GLU A 126 24.84 1.14 -9.75
CA GLU A 126 24.65 0.01 -8.81
C GLU A 126 23.80 0.37 -7.60
N LYS A 127 23.96 1.61 -7.10
CA LYS A 127 23.18 2.14 -5.97
C LYS A 127 21.68 2.08 -6.22
N TYR A 128 21.21 2.22 -7.46
CA TYR A 128 19.79 2.04 -7.79
C TYR A 128 19.29 0.65 -7.37
N TRP A 129 20.03 -0.39 -7.75
CA TRP A 129 19.66 -1.78 -7.49
C TRP A 129 19.67 -2.10 -5.99
N THR A 130 20.58 -1.51 -5.22
CA THR A 130 20.58 -1.66 -3.76
C THR A 130 19.28 -1.14 -3.14
N TYR A 131 18.83 0.05 -3.52
CA TYR A 131 17.57 0.61 -3.00
C TYR A 131 16.34 -0.09 -3.59
N GLU A 132 16.41 -0.58 -4.82
CA GLU A 132 15.31 -1.33 -5.43
C GLU A 132 15.06 -2.64 -4.67
N ILE A 133 16.12 -3.35 -4.25
CA ILE A 133 15.99 -4.55 -3.42
C ILE A 133 15.31 -4.21 -2.08
N ILE A 134 15.71 -3.10 -1.44
CA ILE A 134 15.06 -2.64 -0.20
C ILE A 134 13.57 -2.36 -0.45
N TRP A 135 13.24 -1.66 -1.53
CA TRP A 135 11.87 -1.33 -1.90
C TRP A 135 11.03 -2.59 -2.14
N ILE A 136 11.55 -3.58 -2.89
CA ILE A 136 10.86 -4.85 -3.16
C ILE A 136 10.64 -5.65 -1.88
N VAL A 137 11.68 -5.84 -1.06
CA VAL A 137 11.60 -6.66 0.16
C VAL A 137 10.58 -6.07 1.13
N PHE A 138 10.71 -4.78 1.44
CA PHE A 138 9.76 -4.13 2.35
C PHE A 138 8.37 -3.96 1.71
N GLY A 139 8.29 -3.84 0.38
CA GLY A 139 7.03 -3.80 -0.36
C GLY A 139 6.25 -5.10 -0.25
N ILE A 140 6.94 -6.24 -0.35
CA ILE A 140 6.36 -7.57 -0.13
C ILE A 140 5.88 -7.70 1.32
N ILE A 141 6.71 -7.35 2.30
CA ILE A 141 6.31 -7.41 3.72
C ILE A 141 5.09 -6.52 3.97
N ALA A 142 5.12 -5.27 3.51
CA ALA A 142 4.01 -4.33 3.67
C ALA A 142 2.73 -4.79 2.96
N THR A 143 2.82 -5.60 1.91
CA THR A 143 1.68 -6.19 1.18
C THR A 143 1.11 -7.43 1.87
N LEU A 144 1.97 -8.26 2.46
CA LEU A 144 1.54 -9.46 3.18
C LEU A 144 0.69 -9.13 4.42
N LEU A 145 1.00 -8.04 5.14
CA LEU A 145 0.25 -7.61 6.31
C LEU A 145 -1.25 -7.33 6.03
N PRO A 146 -1.63 -6.46 5.08
CA PRO A 146 -3.03 -6.25 4.73
C PRO A 146 -3.65 -7.46 4.03
N PHE A 147 -2.87 -8.31 3.36
CA PHE A 147 -3.37 -9.60 2.86
C PHE A 147 -3.79 -10.53 4.01
N MET A 148 -2.98 -10.65 5.05
CA MET A 148 -3.33 -11.38 6.28
C MET A 148 -4.50 -10.72 7.02
N ASN A 149 -4.62 -9.39 6.97
CA ASN A 149 -5.75 -8.66 7.56
C ASN A 149 -7.10 -9.08 6.93
N LEU A 150 -7.13 -9.48 5.66
CA LEU A 150 -8.35 -10.01 5.04
C LEU A 150 -8.91 -11.20 5.82
N TYR A 151 -8.05 -12.11 6.31
CA TYR A 151 -8.49 -13.24 7.13
C TYR A 151 -9.22 -12.76 8.39
N TRP A 152 -8.63 -11.82 9.13
CA TRP A 152 -9.21 -11.28 10.36
C TRP A 152 -10.54 -10.58 10.12
N MET A 153 -10.65 -9.81 9.04
CA MET A 153 -11.85 -9.03 8.73
C MET A 153 -12.99 -9.89 8.13
N VAL A 154 -12.65 -10.98 7.43
CA VAL A 154 -13.62 -11.88 6.80
C VAL A 154 -14.11 -12.95 7.78
N PHE A 155 -13.19 -13.69 8.41
CA PHE A 155 -13.55 -14.83 9.27
C PHE A 155 -13.93 -14.41 10.68
N LYS A 156 -13.48 -13.23 11.14
CA LYS A 156 -13.78 -12.67 12.46
C LYS A 156 -13.62 -13.70 13.61
N PRO A 157 -12.46 -14.37 13.71
CA PRO A 157 -12.25 -15.37 14.75
C PRO A 157 -12.37 -14.74 16.15
N VAL A 158 -12.94 -15.52 17.07
CA VAL A 158 -13.18 -15.13 18.46
C VAL A 158 -11.87 -15.02 19.24
#